data_AF-A0A376ZVB3-F1
#
_entry.id   AF-A0A376ZVB3-F1
#
_cell.length_a   1.000
_cell.length_b   1.000
_cell.length_c   1.000
_cell.angle_alpha   90.00
_cell.angle_beta   90.00
_cell.angle_gamma   90.00
#
_symmetry.space_group_name_H-M   'P 1'
#
loop_
_entity.id
_entity.type
_entity.pdbx_description
1 polymer ?
#
loop_
_entity_poly.entity_id
_entity_poly.type
_entity_poly.pdbx_seq_one_letter_code
_entity_poly.pdbx_strand_id
1 'polypeptide(L)'
;MKRAPVIPKHTIKTQPLEDTPSSAPAAPMVDSLIARVGAMARGNAITLPVCGRDVKFTLEVLRGDSVEKTSRVWSGNERDQELLTEDALDDLIPSFLLTGQQTPAFGRRVSGVIEIADGSRRRKAAALTESDYRVLVGELDDEQMAALSRLGNDYRPTSAYERGQRYASRLQNEFAGNISALADAENISRKIITRCINTAKLPKSVVALFSHPGELSARSGDCTSKSFYR
;
A
#
# COMPACT_ATOMS: atom_id res chain seq x y z
N MET A 1 38.57 33.43 57.63
CA MET A 1 38.65 32.49 56.47
C MET A 1 37.33 31.74 56.37
N LYS A 2 36.51 32.11 55.38
CA LYS A 2 35.13 31.62 55.22
C LYS A 2 35.16 30.20 54.66
N ARG A 3 34.55 29.25 55.37
CA ARG A 3 34.46 27.82 55.00
C ARG A 3 33.43 27.64 53.88
N ALA A 4 33.80 26.93 52.83
CA ALA A 4 32.96 26.66 51.67
C ALA A 4 31.75 25.75 52.03
N PRO A 5 30.57 25.95 51.41
CA PRO A 5 29.39 25.11 51.66
C PRO A 5 29.51 23.73 50.99
N VAL A 6 29.14 22.68 51.73
CA VAL A 6 29.08 21.29 51.27
C VAL A 6 27.80 21.06 50.47
N ILE A 7 27.92 20.68 49.20
CA ILE A 7 26.79 20.33 48.32
C ILE A 7 26.35 18.89 48.64
N PRO A 8 25.06 18.64 48.98
CA PRO A 8 24.56 17.28 49.19
C PRO A 8 24.49 16.51 47.87
N LYS A 9 25.06 15.30 47.86
CA LYS A 9 24.94 14.34 46.75
C LYS A 9 23.48 13.88 46.64
N HIS A 10 22.80 14.29 45.57
CA HIS A 10 21.49 13.73 45.23
C HIS A 10 21.66 12.29 44.77
N THR A 11 21.20 11.37 45.61
CA THR A 11 21.02 9.95 45.29
C THR A 11 19.95 9.84 44.20
N ILE A 12 20.36 9.46 42.99
CA ILE A 12 19.46 9.08 41.91
C ILE A 12 18.78 7.77 42.34
N LYS A 13 17.51 7.85 42.71
CA LYS A 13 16.64 6.66 42.82
C LYS A 13 16.31 6.22 41.41
N THR A 14 16.97 5.16 40.96
CA THR A 14 16.62 4.40 39.76
C THR A 14 15.23 3.80 39.96
N GLN A 15 14.20 4.43 39.39
CA GLN A 15 12.93 3.75 39.16
C GLN A 15 13.10 2.85 37.92
N PRO A 16 12.65 1.59 37.96
CA PRO A 16 12.64 0.73 36.79
C PRO A 16 11.76 1.38 35.72
N LEU A 17 12.30 1.52 34.51
CA LEU A 17 11.53 1.81 33.32
C LEU A 17 10.54 0.65 33.14
N GLU A 18 9.25 0.93 33.34
CA GLU A 18 8.19 0.04 32.88
C GLU A 18 8.26 0.00 31.36
N ASP A 19 8.84 -1.08 30.84
CA ASP A 19 8.68 -1.52 29.46
C ASP A 19 7.19 -1.78 29.23
N THR A 20 6.47 -0.73 28.84
CA THR A 20 5.20 -0.89 28.15
C THR A 20 5.56 -1.20 26.70
N PRO A 21 5.40 -2.45 26.22
CA PRO A 21 5.46 -2.67 24.79
C PRO A 21 4.32 -1.84 24.19
N SER A 22 4.68 -0.85 23.37
CA SER A 22 3.75 -0.22 22.45
C SER A 22 3.34 -1.27 21.42
N SER A 23 2.46 -2.15 21.86
CA SER A 23 1.69 -3.09 21.04
C SER A 23 0.64 -2.25 20.33
N ALA A 24 1.06 -1.51 19.31
CA ALA A 24 0.15 -1.27 18.19
C ALA A 24 -0.35 -2.65 17.76
N PRO A 25 -1.67 -2.91 17.69
CA PRO A 25 -2.14 -4.22 17.26
C PRO A 25 -1.70 -4.34 15.81
N ALA A 26 -0.66 -5.14 15.55
CA ALA A 26 -0.44 -5.70 14.24
C ALA A 26 -1.78 -6.29 13.84
N ALA A 27 -2.34 -5.81 12.72
CA ALA A 27 -3.67 -6.20 12.30
C ALA A 27 -3.78 -7.73 12.40
N PRO A 28 -4.79 -8.29 13.10
CA PRO A 28 -4.85 -9.72 13.46
C PRO A 28 -4.82 -10.67 12.25
N MET A 29 -4.89 -10.12 11.04
CA MET A 29 -4.85 -10.83 9.77
C MET A 29 -3.44 -11.11 9.26
N VAL A 30 -2.40 -10.32 9.56
CA VAL A 30 -1.02 -10.60 9.06
C VAL A 30 -0.40 -11.79 9.78
N ASP A 31 -0.54 -11.86 11.10
CA ASP A 31 -0.12 -13.03 11.88
C ASP A 31 -0.98 -14.26 11.52
N SER A 32 -2.26 -14.06 11.23
CA SER A 32 -3.12 -15.13 10.68
C SER A 32 -2.70 -15.58 9.28
N LEU A 33 -2.16 -14.68 8.45
CA LEU A 33 -1.66 -15.00 7.11
C LEU A 33 -0.34 -15.77 7.19
N ILE A 34 0.59 -15.31 8.04
CA ILE A 34 1.91 -15.93 8.29
C ILE A 34 1.73 -17.31 8.95
N ALA A 35 0.88 -17.43 9.97
CA ALA A 35 0.56 -18.71 10.60
C ALA A 35 -0.14 -19.69 9.64
N ARG A 36 -0.93 -19.19 8.67
CA ARG A 36 -1.63 -20.03 7.66
C ARG A 36 -0.81 -20.36 6.42
N VAL A 37 0.23 -19.59 6.11
CA VAL A 37 1.26 -20.03 5.15
C VAL A 37 2.00 -21.26 5.72
N GLY A 38 2.13 -21.39 7.04
CA GLY A 38 2.58 -22.62 7.71
C GLY A 38 1.69 -23.84 7.46
N ALA A 39 0.42 -23.66 7.06
CA ALA A 39 -0.48 -24.75 6.68
C ALA A 39 -0.25 -25.27 5.24
N MET A 40 0.74 -24.74 4.51
CA MET A 40 1.22 -25.27 3.21
C MET A 40 1.80 -26.70 3.28
N ALA A 41 1.75 -27.35 4.45
CA ALA A 41 2.16 -28.74 4.62
C ALA A 41 1.35 -29.77 3.78
N ARG A 42 0.26 -29.38 3.10
CA ARG A 42 -0.60 -30.31 2.32
C ARG A 42 -1.07 -29.85 0.94
N GLY A 43 -0.40 -28.87 0.31
CA GLY A 43 -0.67 -28.52 -1.10
C GLY A 43 -0.32 -27.10 -1.51
N ASN A 44 -0.42 -26.79 -2.80
CA ASN A 44 -0.20 -25.46 -3.37
C ASN A 44 -1.44 -24.54 -3.29
N ALA A 45 -2.47 -24.91 -2.52
CA ALA A 45 -3.73 -24.18 -2.45
C ALA A 45 -4.14 -23.88 -1.01
N ILE A 46 -4.80 -22.73 -0.81
CA ILE A 46 -5.34 -22.27 0.47
C ILE A 46 -6.75 -21.75 0.28
N THR A 47 -7.60 -21.84 1.30
CA THR A 47 -8.93 -21.20 1.29
C THR A 47 -8.94 -20.03 2.25
N LEU A 48 -9.35 -18.86 1.77
CA LEU A 48 -9.44 -17.65 2.57
C LEU A 48 -10.81 -16.97 2.36
N PRO A 49 -11.43 -16.42 3.42
CA PRO A 49 -12.65 -15.64 3.27
C PRO A 49 -12.33 -14.27 2.67
N VAL A 50 -13.01 -13.92 1.58
CA VAL A 50 -12.98 -12.59 0.95
C VAL A 50 -14.41 -12.09 0.84
N CYS A 51 -14.69 -10.93 1.44
CA CYS A 51 -16.07 -10.39 1.56
C CYS A 51 -17.05 -11.41 2.20
N GLY A 52 -16.61 -12.16 3.20
CA GLY A 52 -17.43 -13.17 3.89
C GLY A 52 -17.68 -14.45 3.09
N ARG A 53 -17.07 -14.61 1.92
CA ARG A 53 -17.20 -15.79 1.04
C ARG A 53 -15.87 -16.52 0.96
N ASP A 54 -15.89 -17.83 1.16
CA ASP A 54 -14.68 -18.66 1.06
C ASP A 54 -14.21 -18.78 -0.38
N VAL A 55 -12.99 -18.33 -0.65
CA VAL A 55 -12.34 -18.43 -1.96
C VAL A 55 -11.15 -19.36 -1.85
N LYS A 56 -11.11 -20.37 -2.73
CA LYS A 56 -9.95 -21.23 -2.90
C LYS A 56 -8.94 -20.54 -3.80
N PHE A 57 -7.76 -20.31 -3.27
CA PHE A 57 -6.60 -19.79 -3.98
C PHE A 57 -5.61 -20.89 -4.28
N THR A 58 -5.02 -20.85 -5.47
CA THR A 58 -3.91 -21.72 -5.89
C THR A 58 -2.68 -20.85 -6.14
N LEU A 59 -1.53 -21.26 -5.60
CA LEU A 59 -0.27 -20.58 -5.81
C LEU A 59 0.23 -20.85 -7.23
N GLU A 60 0.38 -19.79 -8.00
CA GLU A 60 1.01 -19.77 -9.31
C GLU A 60 2.31 -18.94 -9.25
N VAL A 61 3.32 -19.37 -9.99
CA VAL A 61 4.62 -18.70 -10.10
C VAL A 61 4.81 -18.24 -11.54
N LEU A 62 4.92 -16.93 -11.73
CA LEU A 62 5.28 -16.32 -13.00
C LEU A 62 6.79 -16.04 -13.00
N ARG A 63 7.49 -16.44 -14.06
CA ARG A 63 8.91 -16.12 -14.22
C ARG A 63 9.08 -14.63 -14.50
N GLY A 64 10.15 -14.02 -13.99
CA GLY A 64 10.44 -12.58 -14.11
C GLY A 64 10.25 -12.00 -15.50
N ASP A 65 10.83 -12.66 -16.52
CA ASP A 65 10.77 -12.30 -17.94
C ASP A 65 9.36 -12.35 -18.56
N SER A 66 8.44 -13.05 -17.90
CA SER A 66 7.06 -13.24 -18.32
C SER A 66 6.05 -12.43 -17.51
N VAL A 67 6.46 -11.81 -16.39
CA VAL A 67 5.54 -11.12 -15.45
C VAL A 67 4.72 -10.06 -16.17
N GLU A 68 5.36 -9.20 -16.98
CA GLU A 68 4.66 -8.11 -17.66
C GLU A 68 3.70 -8.61 -18.75
N LYS A 69 3.97 -9.76 -19.35
CA LYS A 69 3.17 -10.35 -20.45
C LYS A 69 1.99 -11.18 -19.93
N THR A 70 2.18 -11.88 -18.82
CA THR A 70 1.24 -12.89 -18.32
C THR A 70 0.41 -12.40 -17.14
N SER A 71 0.68 -11.19 -16.64
CA SER A 71 -0.12 -10.54 -15.60
C SER A 71 -0.39 -9.07 -15.94
N ARG A 72 -1.46 -8.52 -15.38
CA ARG A 72 -1.76 -7.08 -15.38
C ARG A 72 -2.33 -6.65 -14.04
N VAL A 73 -2.15 -5.39 -13.67
CA VAL A 73 -2.86 -4.85 -12.49
C VAL A 73 -4.32 -4.66 -12.86
N TRP A 74 -5.22 -5.05 -11.96
CA TRP A 74 -6.66 -4.89 -12.14
C TRP A 74 -7.01 -3.40 -12.28
N SER A 75 -7.89 -3.07 -13.22
CA SER A 75 -8.18 -1.68 -13.60
C SER A 75 -8.82 -0.83 -12.50
N GLY A 76 -9.43 -1.47 -11.49
CA GLY A 76 -9.95 -0.78 -10.31
C GLY A 76 -8.91 -0.46 -9.24
N ASN A 77 -7.65 -0.88 -9.42
CA ASN A 77 -6.56 -0.51 -8.52
C ASN A 77 -6.16 0.95 -8.76
N GLU A 78 -6.17 1.76 -7.70
CA GLU A 78 -5.87 3.20 -7.75
C GLU A 78 -4.38 3.54 -7.92
N ARG A 79 -3.47 2.56 -7.84
CA ARG A 79 -2.02 2.80 -7.94
C ARG A 79 -1.59 3.01 -9.39
N ASP A 80 -0.94 4.13 -9.64
CA ASP A 80 -0.42 4.50 -10.96
C ASP A 80 0.86 3.69 -11.26
N GLN A 81 0.77 2.81 -12.25
CA GLN A 81 1.87 1.90 -12.58
C GLN A 81 3.09 2.62 -13.18
N GLU A 82 2.92 3.83 -13.73
CA GLU A 82 4.02 4.63 -14.27
C GLU A 82 4.85 5.29 -13.17
N LEU A 83 4.28 5.46 -11.97
CA LEU A 83 4.99 6.04 -10.82
C LEU A 83 5.76 4.99 -10.01
N LEU A 84 5.75 3.72 -10.43
CA LEU A 84 6.52 2.64 -9.83
C LEU A 84 7.86 2.49 -10.56
N THR A 85 8.78 3.40 -10.26
CA THR A 85 10.18 3.42 -10.73
C THR A 85 11.08 2.57 -9.82
N GLU A 86 12.35 2.40 -10.20
CA GLU A 86 13.37 1.78 -9.34
C GLU A 86 13.53 2.54 -8.02
N ASP A 87 13.62 3.88 -8.09
CA ASP A 87 13.69 4.74 -6.91
C ASP A 87 12.46 4.61 -6.00
N ALA A 88 11.26 4.54 -6.57
CA ALA A 88 10.03 4.39 -5.80
C ALA A 88 9.86 2.99 -5.17
N LEU A 89 10.72 2.04 -5.54
CA LEU A 89 10.74 0.66 -5.06
C LEU A 89 12.06 0.29 -4.37
N ASP A 90 12.85 1.28 -3.97
CA ASP A 90 14.12 1.11 -3.27
C ASP A 90 13.99 0.30 -1.96
N ASP A 91 12.84 0.40 -1.31
CA ASP A 91 12.47 -0.34 -0.11
C ASP A 91 12.24 -1.85 -0.39
N LEU A 92 11.89 -2.20 -1.62
CA LEU A 92 11.41 -3.53 -2.00
C LEU A 92 12.43 -4.31 -2.85
N ILE A 93 13.10 -3.64 -3.79
CA ILE A 93 14.04 -4.24 -4.74
C ILE A 93 15.15 -5.06 -4.05
N PRO A 94 15.82 -4.56 -2.99
CA PRO A 94 16.88 -5.33 -2.32
C PRO A 94 16.39 -6.67 -1.78
N SER A 95 15.16 -6.73 -1.26
CA SER A 95 14.57 -7.97 -0.76
C SER A 95 14.29 -8.98 -1.89
N PHE A 96 13.85 -8.49 -3.05
CA PHE A 96 13.63 -9.33 -4.22
C PHE A 96 14.92 -9.96 -4.73
N LEU A 97 16.00 -9.19 -4.78
CA LEU A 97 17.31 -9.68 -5.21
C LEU A 97 17.93 -10.67 -4.20
N LEU A 98 17.69 -10.48 -2.90
CA LEU A 98 18.30 -11.32 -1.87
C LEU A 98 17.53 -12.62 -1.62
N THR A 99 16.21 -12.54 -1.45
CA THR A 99 15.37 -13.67 -1.01
C THR A 99 14.15 -13.89 -1.90
N GLY A 100 13.97 -13.10 -2.95
CA GLY A 100 12.78 -13.12 -3.80
C GLY A 100 11.53 -12.64 -3.06
N GLN A 101 10.38 -12.81 -3.70
CA GLN A 101 9.10 -12.40 -3.12
C GLN A 101 8.74 -13.24 -1.88
N GLN A 102 8.60 -12.57 -0.74
CA GLN A 102 8.26 -13.19 0.55
C GLN A 102 6.76 -13.50 0.69
N THR A 103 5.91 -12.52 0.36
CA THR A 103 4.45 -12.68 0.47
C THR A 103 3.84 -12.75 -0.93
N PRO A 104 3.04 -13.78 -1.25
CA PRO A 104 2.38 -13.87 -2.56
C PRO A 104 1.35 -12.74 -2.74
N ALA A 105 1.17 -12.35 -4.00
CA ALA A 105 0.12 -11.41 -4.40
C ALA A 105 -1.24 -12.11 -4.50
N PHE A 106 -2.32 -11.35 -4.67
CA PHE A 106 -3.66 -11.91 -4.88
C PHE A 106 -4.24 -11.46 -6.21
N GLY A 107 -4.90 -12.38 -6.91
CA GLY A 107 -5.50 -12.09 -8.20
C GLY A 107 -6.46 -13.15 -8.70
N ARG A 108 -6.98 -12.90 -9.90
CA ARG A 108 -7.86 -13.81 -10.65
C ARG A 108 -7.36 -14.00 -12.07
N ARG A 109 -7.83 -15.05 -12.74
CA ARG A 109 -7.49 -15.31 -14.15
C ARG A 109 -8.58 -14.78 -15.07
N VAL A 110 -8.21 -13.91 -16.01
CA VAL A 110 -9.12 -13.36 -17.03
C VAL A 110 -8.46 -13.45 -18.41
N SER A 111 -9.11 -14.17 -19.32
CA SER A 111 -8.64 -14.32 -20.71
C SER A 111 -7.17 -14.76 -20.83
N GLY A 112 -6.75 -15.71 -19.99
CA GLY A 112 -5.38 -16.25 -19.99
C GLY A 112 -4.34 -15.38 -19.27
N VAL A 113 -4.70 -14.19 -18.79
CA VAL A 113 -3.82 -13.28 -18.04
C VAL A 113 -4.24 -13.25 -16.57
N ILE A 114 -3.28 -13.12 -15.65
CA ILE A 114 -3.58 -12.95 -14.23
C ILE A 114 -3.80 -11.46 -13.93
N GLU A 115 -5.00 -11.09 -13.49
CA GLU A 115 -5.31 -9.77 -12.96
C GLU A 115 -4.95 -9.69 -11.48
N ILE A 116 -4.08 -8.74 -11.12
CA ILE A 116 -3.58 -8.55 -9.77
C ILE A 116 -4.45 -7.53 -9.04
N ALA A 117 -5.09 -7.96 -7.94
CA ALA A 117 -5.86 -7.09 -7.05
C ALA A 117 -4.93 -6.39 -6.04
N ASP A 118 -4.14 -7.19 -5.31
CA ASP A 118 -3.12 -6.76 -4.36
C ASP A 118 -1.75 -7.28 -4.78
N GLY A 119 -0.73 -6.44 -4.66
CA GLY A 119 0.65 -6.76 -5.06
C GLY A 119 1.19 -5.98 -6.24
N SER A 120 0.59 -4.86 -6.64
CA SER A 120 1.08 -4.05 -7.78
C SER A 120 2.55 -3.60 -7.64
N ARG A 121 2.99 -3.15 -6.46
CA ARG A 121 4.41 -2.85 -6.16
C ARG A 121 5.30 -4.09 -6.34
N ARG A 122 4.85 -5.24 -5.82
CA ARG A 122 5.57 -6.54 -5.92
C ARG A 122 5.66 -7.03 -7.37
N ARG A 123 4.60 -6.86 -8.17
CA ARG A 123 4.61 -7.16 -9.61
C ARG A 123 5.67 -6.34 -10.33
N LYS A 124 5.72 -5.03 -10.08
CA LYS A 124 6.71 -4.16 -10.74
C LYS A 124 8.13 -4.46 -10.28
N ALA A 125 8.35 -4.68 -8.99
CA ALA A 125 9.64 -5.12 -8.47
C ALA A 125 10.10 -6.44 -9.11
N ALA A 126 9.24 -7.46 -9.18
CA ALA A 126 9.55 -8.74 -9.82
C ALA A 126 9.96 -8.58 -11.29
N ALA A 127 9.28 -7.69 -12.02
CA ALA A 127 9.62 -7.40 -13.41
C ALA A 127 10.98 -6.68 -13.55
N LEU A 128 11.28 -5.73 -12.67
CA LEU A 128 12.55 -4.99 -12.68
C LEU A 128 13.74 -5.87 -12.28
N THR A 129 13.53 -6.80 -11.34
CA THR A 129 14.59 -7.68 -10.81
C THR A 129 14.64 -9.04 -11.50
N GLU A 130 13.87 -9.24 -12.57
CA GLU A 130 13.68 -10.51 -13.28
C GLU A 130 13.44 -11.72 -12.34
N SER A 131 12.78 -11.46 -11.22
CA SER A 131 12.56 -12.45 -10.16
C SER A 131 11.21 -13.13 -10.31
N ASP A 132 11.09 -14.34 -9.77
CA ASP A 132 9.82 -15.06 -9.73
C ASP A 132 8.75 -14.27 -8.97
N TYR A 133 7.57 -14.13 -9.60
CA TYR A 133 6.40 -13.48 -9.05
C TYR A 133 5.33 -14.51 -8.70
N ARG A 134 5.10 -14.66 -7.40
CA ARG A 134 4.18 -15.59 -6.75
C ARG A 134 2.82 -14.93 -6.55
N VAL A 135 1.77 -15.55 -7.07
CA VAL A 135 0.38 -15.07 -6.98
C VAL A 135 -0.53 -16.18 -6.50
N LEU A 136 -1.36 -15.88 -5.51
CA LEU A 136 -2.50 -16.68 -5.13
C LEU A 136 -3.67 -16.34 -6.04
N VAL A 137 -3.99 -17.25 -6.94
CA VAL A 137 -5.04 -17.10 -7.97
C VAL A 137 -6.31 -17.80 -7.51
N GLY A 138 -7.42 -17.07 -7.45
CA GLY A 138 -8.73 -17.60 -7.10
C GLY A 138 -9.82 -17.08 -8.04
N GLU A 139 -10.99 -17.70 -7.96
CA GLU A 139 -12.20 -17.20 -8.61
C GLU A 139 -12.73 -16.01 -7.81
N LEU A 140 -12.57 -14.79 -8.37
CA LEU A 140 -12.93 -13.53 -7.71
C LEU A 140 -13.82 -12.69 -8.62
N ASP A 141 -14.93 -12.20 -8.06
CA ASP A 141 -15.72 -11.16 -8.71
C ASP A 141 -15.12 -9.75 -8.49
N ASP A 142 -15.72 -8.74 -9.13
CA ASP A 142 -15.21 -7.36 -9.05
C ASP A 142 -15.31 -6.77 -7.63
N GLU A 143 -16.27 -7.20 -6.82
CA GLU A 143 -16.39 -6.77 -5.41
C GLU A 143 -15.20 -7.30 -4.59
N GLN A 144 -14.87 -8.58 -4.75
CA GLN A 144 -13.74 -9.21 -4.06
C GLN A 144 -12.40 -8.65 -4.54
N MET A 145 -12.26 -8.39 -5.85
CA MET A 145 -11.09 -7.69 -6.40
C MET A 145 -10.95 -6.28 -5.80
N ALA A 146 -12.05 -5.53 -5.69
CA ALA A 146 -12.06 -4.21 -5.06
C ALA A 146 -11.64 -4.27 -3.58
N ALA A 147 -12.17 -5.23 -2.84
CA ALA A 147 -11.87 -5.40 -1.42
C ALA A 147 -10.39 -5.75 -1.18
N LEU A 148 -9.84 -6.69 -1.95
CA LEU A 148 -8.42 -7.05 -1.87
C LEU A 148 -7.51 -5.88 -2.27
N SER A 149 -7.87 -5.16 -3.34
CA SER A 149 -7.12 -3.97 -3.77
C SER A 149 -7.12 -2.87 -2.70
N ARG A 150 -8.28 -2.60 -2.09
CA ARG A 150 -8.40 -1.66 -0.97
C ARG A 150 -7.54 -2.09 0.21
N LEU A 151 -7.61 -3.36 0.63
CA LEU A 151 -6.81 -3.89 1.73
C LEU A 151 -5.30 -3.70 1.50
N GLY A 152 -4.82 -3.98 0.29
CA GLY A 152 -3.41 -3.77 -0.07
C GLY A 152 -3.00 -2.30 0.00
N ASN A 153 -3.87 -1.39 -0.43
CA ASN A 153 -3.64 0.04 -0.35
C ASN A 153 -3.76 0.59 1.07
N ASP A 154 -4.57 0.00 1.95
CA ASP A 154 -4.61 0.37 3.37
C ASP A 154 -3.29 -0.03 4.08
N TYR A 155 -2.71 -1.19 3.73
CA TYR A 155 -1.43 -1.64 4.26
C TYR A 155 -0.24 -0.81 3.76
N ARG A 156 -0.23 -0.46 2.47
CA ARG A 156 0.73 0.48 1.87
C ARG A 156 -0.04 1.55 1.10
N PRO A 157 -0.29 2.71 1.72
CA PRO A 157 -1.03 3.81 1.10
C PRO A 157 -0.44 4.27 -0.23
N THR A 158 -1.33 4.61 -1.15
CA THR A 158 -0.99 5.36 -2.35
C THR A 158 -0.68 6.83 -2.02
N SER A 159 0.03 7.50 -2.93
CA SER A 159 0.41 8.89 -2.80
C SER A 159 -0.79 9.83 -2.70
N ALA A 160 -0.56 11.08 -2.26
CA ALA A 160 -1.62 12.09 -2.28
C ALA A 160 -2.15 12.38 -3.70
N TYR A 161 -1.29 12.24 -4.70
CA TYR A 161 -1.63 12.37 -6.11
C TYR A 161 -2.61 11.26 -6.56
N GLU A 162 -2.24 9.99 -6.35
CA GLU A 162 -3.07 8.83 -6.70
C GLU A 162 -4.42 8.82 -5.96
N ARG A 163 -4.42 9.05 -4.64
CA ARG A 163 -5.68 9.20 -3.88
C ARG A 163 -6.53 10.35 -4.40
N GLY A 164 -5.89 11.44 -4.82
CA GLY A 164 -6.58 12.58 -5.42
C GLY A 164 -7.30 12.22 -6.71
N GLN A 165 -6.69 11.40 -7.57
CA GLN A 165 -7.32 10.88 -8.80
C GLN A 165 -8.55 10.03 -8.46
N ARG A 166 -8.43 9.13 -7.48
CA ARG A 166 -9.57 8.35 -6.98
C ARG A 166 -10.68 9.26 -6.45
N TYR A 167 -10.36 10.18 -5.55
CA TYR A 167 -11.37 11.06 -4.95
C TYR A 167 -12.06 11.93 -5.99
N ALA A 168 -11.33 12.43 -6.99
CA ALA A 168 -11.91 13.20 -8.08
C ALA A 168 -12.92 12.36 -8.90
N SER A 169 -12.56 11.12 -9.24
CA SER A 169 -13.45 10.19 -9.95
C SER A 169 -14.70 9.86 -9.14
N ARG A 170 -14.54 9.46 -7.87
CA ARG A 170 -15.68 9.14 -7.00
C ARG A 170 -16.58 10.35 -6.76
N LEU A 171 -16.00 11.54 -6.57
CA LEU A 171 -16.75 12.77 -6.37
C LEU A 171 -17.69 13.06 -7.55
N GLN A 172 -17.23 12.82 -8.78
CA GLN A 172 -18.02 13.04 -9.99
C GLN A 172 -19.05 11.91 -10.21
N ASN A 173 -18.64 10.65 -10.08
CA ASN A 173 -19.44 9.50 -10.49
C ASN A 173 -20.42 9.00 -9.42
N GLU A 174 -20.10 9.16 -8.13
CA GLU A 174 -20.87 8.56 -7.03
C GLU A 174 -21.55 9.63 -6.15
N PHE A 175 -20.94 10.82 -6.01
CA PHE A 175 -21.40 11.83 -5.05
C PHE A 175 -21.90 13.13 -5.69
N ALA A 176 -22.00 13.20 -7.02
CA ALA A 176 -22.51 14.36 -7.77
C ALA A 176 -21.88 15.71 -7.34
N GLY A 177 -20.59 15.72 -7.03
CA GLY A 177 -19.86 16.92 -6.58
C GLY A 177 -19.92 17.22 -5.08
N ASN A 178 -20.65 16.43 -4.27
CA ASN A 178 -20.78 16.65 -2.84
C ASN A 178 -19.55 16.15 -2.06
N ILE A 179 -18.62 17.07 -1.76
CA ILE A 179 -17.39 16.77 -1.00
C ILE A 179 -17.70 16.29 0.43
N SER A 180 -18.77 16.76 1.06
CA SER A 180 -19.13 16.33 2.41
C SER A 180 -19.56 14.88 2.45
N ALA A 181 -20.41 14.45 1.50
CA ALA A 181 -20.84 13.06 1.40
C ALA A 181 -19.67 12.11 1.11
N LEU A 182 -18.74 12.52 0.23
CA LEU A 182 -17.51 11.76 -0.01
C LEU A 182 -16.62 11.67 1.24
N ALA A 183 -16.50 12.76 1.99
CA ALA A 183 -15.73 12.80 3.24
C ALA A 183 -16.27 11.85 4.29
N ASP A 184 -17.58 11.81 4.46
CA ASP A 184 -18.24 10.90 5.38
C ASP A 184 -18.08 9.44 4.94
N ALA A 185 -18.22 9.15 3.64
CA ALA A 185 -18.08 7.81 3.08
C ALA A 185 -16.64 7.27 3.13
N GLU A 186 -15.63 8.13 2.98
CA GLU A 186 -14.21 7.77 3.07
C GLU A 186 -13.68 7.81 4.51
N ASN A 187 -14.45 8.35 5.45
CA ASN A 187 -14.02 8.64 6.83
C ASN A 187 -12.75 9.52 6.87
N ILE A 188 -12.69 10.54 6.01
CA ILE A 188 -11.55 11.46 5.86
C ILE A 188 -12.05 12.89 5.81
N SER A 189 -11.36 13.82 6.49
CA SER A 189 -11.78 15.23 6.48
C SER A 189 -11.88 15.84 5.06
N ARG A 190 -12.91 16.67 4.85
CA ARG A 190 -13.10 17.45 3.60
C ARG A 190 -11.84 18.18 3.14
N LYS A 191 -11.06 18.68 4.10
CA LYS A 191 -9.80 19.41 3.86
C LYS A 191 -8.73 18.52 3.22
N ILE A 192 -8.59 17.27 3.65
CA ILE A 192 -7.63 16.33 3.07
C ILE A 192 -8.09 15.89 1.68
N ILE A 193 -9.37 15.58 1.50
CA ILE A 193 -9.94 15.25 0.18
C ILE A 193 -9.67 16.37 -0.82
N THR A 194 -10.01 17.62 -0.45
CA THR A 194 -9.80 18.78 -1.32
C THR A 194 -8.33 18.95 -1.70
N ARG A 195 -7.42 18.74 -0.75
CA ARG A 195 -5.98 18.82 -0.98
C ARG A 195 -5.48 17.74 -1.93
N CYS A 196 -5.90 16.49 -1.75
CA CYS A 196 -5.55 15.40 -2.65
C CYS A 196 -6.10 15.66 -4.06
N ILE A 197 -7.37 16.08 -4.19
CA ILE A 197 -7.97 16.41 -5.50
C ILE A 197 -7.18 17.54 -6.19
N ASN A 198 -6.77 18.58 -5.47
CA ASN A 198 -5.94 19.63 -6.08
C ASN A 198 -4.54 19.12 -6.43
N THR A 199 -3.95 18.25 -5.60
CA THR A 199 -2.66 17.61 -5.89
C THR A 199 -2.73 16.79 -7.18
N ALA A 200 -3.82 16.06 -7.41
CA ALA A 200 -4.03 15.27 -8.62
C ALA A 200 -4.17 16.08 -9.91
N LYS A 201 -4.35 17.41 -9.82
CA LYS A 201 -4.35 18.29 -11.00
C LYS A 201 -2.95 18.57 -11.52
N LEU A 202 -1.90 18.31 -10.73
CA LEU A 202 -0.53 18.54 -11.18
C LEU A 202 -0.22 17.65 -12.38
N PRO A 203 0.55 18.15 -13.38
CA PRO A 203 1.05 17.30 -14.44
C PRO A 203 1.89 16.14 -13.87
N LYS A 204 1.73 14.93 -14.41
CA LYS A 204 2.49 13.76 -13.97
C LYS A 204 4.02 14.00 -14.02
N SER A 205 4.50 14.79 -14.98
CA SER A 205 5.91 15.19 -15.07
C SER A 205 6.42 15.95 -13.84
N VAL A 206 5.57 16.72 -13.15
CA VAL A 206 5.92 17.41 -11.90
C VAL A 206 6.00 16.41 -10.74
N VAL A 207 5.09 15.44 -10.71
CA VAL A 207 5.09 14.37 -9.69
C VAL A 207 6.30 13.44 -9.88
N ALA A 208 6.72 13.20 -11.13
CA ALA A 208 7.88 12.39 -11.47
C ALA A 208 9.24 13.04 -11.10
N LEU A 209 9.25 14.29 -10.63
CA LEU A 209 10.47 14.92 -10.08
C LEU A 209 10.84 14.39 -8.68
N PHE A 210 9.89 13.74 -8.01
CA PHE A 210 10.12 13.09 -6.72
C PHE A 210 10.57 11.65 -6.94
N SER A 211 11.56 11.18 -6.18
CA SER A 211 12.03 9.79 -6.24
C SER A 211 10.89 8.82 -5.91
N HIS A 212 10.13 9.12 -4.86
CA HIS A 212 8.89 8.41 -4.54
C HIS A 212 7.69 9.38 -4.53
N PRO A 213 6.57 9.09 -5.24
CA PRO A 213 5.42 10.00 -5.34
C PRO A 213 4.75 10.30 -3.98
N GLY A 214 4.94 9.43 -3.00
CA GLY A 214 4.52 9.62 -1.61
C GLY A 214 5.23 10.75 -0.86
N GLU A 215 6.37 11.24 -1.34
CA GLU A 215 7.08 12.39 -0.76
C GLU A 215 6.28 13.69 -0.91
N LEU A 216 5.50 13.78 -1.99
CA LEU A 216 4.61 14.91 -2.22
C LEU A 216 3.39 14.81 -1.30
N SER A 217 3.48 15.45 -0.13
CA SER A 217 2.37 15.52 0.81
C SER A 217 1.15 16.22 0.18
N ALA A 218 -0.06 15.84 0.62
CA ALA A 218 -1.29 16.48 0.13
C ALA A 218 -1.33 18.00 0.36
N ARG A 219 -0.68 18.49 1.44
CA ARG A 219 -0.59 19.93 1.72
C ARG A 219 0.35 20.62 0.73
N SER A 220 1.54 20.07 0.53
CA SER A 220 2.53 20.64 -0.39
C SER A 220 2.00 20.60 -1.82
N GLY A 221 1.44 19.47 -2.24
CA GLY A 221 0.82 19.30 -3.55
C GLY A 221 -0.33 20.27 -3.82
N ASP A 222 -1.21 20.51 -2.84
CA ASP A 222 -2.26 21.53 -2.94
C ASP A 222 -1.69 22.94 -3.11
N CYS A 223 -0.64 23.30 -2.37
CA CYS A 223 0.04 24.59 -2.55
C CYS A 223 0.70 24.70 -3.93
N THR A 224 1.44 23.68 -4.36
CA THR A 224 2.11 23.65 -5.67
C THR A 224 1.10 23.77 -6.81
N SER A 225 0.00 23.03 -6.74
CA SER A 225 -1.09 23.06 -7.73
C SER A 225 -1.69 24.47 -7.86
N LYS A 226 -1.94 25.15 -6.74
CA LYS A 226 -2.44 26.53 -6.74
C LYS A 226 -1.46 27.53 -7.32
N SER A 227 -0.16 27.32 -7.15
CA SER A 227 0.86 28.19 -7.73
C SER A 227 1.09 27.91 -9.22
N PHE A 228 0.95 26.66 -9.64
CA PHE A 228 1.19 26.22 -11.02
C PHE A 228 0.12 26.73 -12.00
N TYR A 229 -1.13 26.87 -11.54
CA TYR A 229 -2.28 27.32 -12.34
C TYR A 229 -2.73 28.75 -12.00
N ARG A 230 -1.88 29.55 -11.37
CA ARG A 230 -2.06 31.00 -11.20
C ARG A 230 -1.41 31.74 -12.35
#